data_AF-A0A1L9B7V1-F1
#
_entry.id   AF-A0A1L9B7V1-F1
#
_cell.length_a   1.000
_cell.length_b   1.000
_cell.length_c   1.000
_cell.angle_alpha   90.00
_cell.angle_beta   90.00
_cell.angle_gamma   90.00
#
_symmetry.space_group_name_H-M   'P 1'
#
loop_
_entity.id
_entity.type
_entity.pdbx_description
1 polymer ?
#
loop_
_entity_poly.entity_id
_entity_poly.type
_entity_poly.pdbx_seq_one_letter_code
_entity_poly.pdbx_strand_id
1 'polypeptide(L)'
;MALVLLWPSSTAGPESDSRPPWVDDQREFEARLRDVSESSRQLMVELEAQPRAAKAPARQPSPRKQPASALLEEDDPRCKPIPLPRHLGGHDPHNKCADKMPNNSFPGGDVYVNGKNFDALQLTTRTLWDVKTDDFDKHSPHSQRFFARMKLPEIQREKRLAEACGYNFAVGVKSAAHKDALEALDRTLKVVVMDWC
;
A
#
# COMPACT_ATOMS: atom_id res chain seq x y z
N MET A 1 29.58 26.74 63.07
CA MET A 1 29.01 27.27 61.81
C MET A 1 27.93 26.32 61.34
N ALA A 2 26.67 26.77 61.32
CA ALA A 2 25.58 26.05 60.68
C ALA A 2 25.06 26.94 59.55
N LEU A 3 25.19 26.50 58.30
CA LEU A 3 24.59 27.16 57.14
C LEU A 3 23.11 26.79 57.09
N VAL A 4 22.23 27.77 57.24
CA VAL A 4 20.79 27.64 56.95
C VAL A 4 20.61 27.94 55.47
N LEU A 5 20.16 26.95 54.69
CA LEU A 5 19.73 27.15 53.31
C LEU A 5 18.29 27.68 53.31
N LEU A 6 18.12 28.95 52.97
CA LEU A 6 16.80 29.53 52.67
C LEU A 6 16.41 29.14 51.25
N TRP A 7 15.29 28.40 51.13
CA TRP A 7 14.67 28.09 49.84
C TRP A 7 13.93 29.35 49.33
N PRO A 8 14.15 29.82 48.09
CA PRO A 8 13.36 30.92 47.57
C PRO A 8 11.91 30.46 47.32
N SER A 9 10.95 31.20 47.87
CA SER A 9 9.53 31.02 47.57
C SER A 9 9.29 31.27 46.08
N SER A 10 8.70 30.29 45.40
CA SER A 10 8.36 30.35 43.98
C SER A 10 7.35 31.47 43.72
N THR A 11 7.59 32.32 42.72
CA THR A 11 6.70 33.42 42.29
C THR A 11 5.73 32.99 41.19
N ALA A 12 5.41 31.69 41.08
CA ALA A 12 4.47 31.21 40.08
C ALA A 12 3.05 31.70 40.44
N GLY A 13 2.54 32.65 39.64
CA GLY A 13 1.16 33.12 39.74
C GLY A 13 0.13 32.06 39.30
N PRO A 14 -1.16 32.25 39.60
CA PRO A 14 -2.23 31.27 39.35
C PRO A 14 -2.46 30.91 37.87
N GLU A 15 -1.83 31.63 36.94
CA GLU A 15 -1.88 31.36 35.49
C GLU A 15 -1.14 30.06 35.11
N SER A 16 -0.20 29.59 35.93
CA SER A 16 0.61 28.40 35.65
C SER A 16 -0.13 27.06 35.89
N ASP A 17 -1.34 27.09 36.45
CA ASP A 17 -2.15 25.89 36.78
C ASP A 17 -3.35 25.70 35.84
N SER A 18 -3.41 26.47 34.75
CA SER A 18 -4.52 26.40 33.79
C SER A 18 -4.28 25.29 32.78
N ARG A 19 -5.25 24.35 32.66
CA ARG A 19 -5.24 23.32 31.60
C ARG A 19 -5.12 24.04 30.24
N PRO A 20 -4.11 23.70 29.42
CA PRO A 20 -3.97 24.31 28.11
C PRO A 20 -5.17 23.98 27.20
N PRO A 21 -5.76 24.96 26.48
CA PRO A 21 -6.94 24.75 25.63
C PRO A 21 -6.79 23.63 24.59
N TRP A 22 -5.58 23.43 24.07
CA TRP A 22 -5.28 22.38 23.08
C TRP A 22 -5.52 20.95 23.60
N VAL A 23 -5.53 20.73 24.92
CA VAL A 23 -5.83 19.43 25.52
C VAL A 23 -7.31 19.06 25.34
N ASP A 24 -8.19 20.06 25.39
CA ASP A 24 -9.62 19.85 25.17
C ASP A 24 -9.91 19.71 23.67
N ASP A 25 -9.24 20.48 22.82
CA ASP A 25 -9.31 20.33 21.35
C ASP A 25 -8.85 18.92 20.90
N GLN A 26 -7.76 18.41 21.49
CA GLN A 26 -7.27 17.06 21.22
C GLN A 26 -8.30 16.00 21.63
N ARG A 27 -8.94 16.18 22.79
CA ARG A 27 -9.98 15.26 23.28
C ARG A 27 -11.19 15.25 22.37
N GLU A 28 -11.62 16.41 21.87
CA GLU A 28 -12.70 16.50 20.90
C GLU A 28 -12.35 15.81 19.58
N PHE A 29 -11.12 15.99 19.11
CA PHE A 29 -10.66 15.33 17.88
C PHE A 29 -10.63 13.80 18.04
N GLU A 30 -10.10 13.31 19.17
CA GLU A 30 -10.09 11.88 19.49
C GLU A 30 -11.51 11.30 19.62
N ALA A 31 -12.46 12.07 20.18
CA ALA A 31 -13.87 11.67 20.25
C ALA A 31 -14.49 11.54 18.85
N ARG A 32 -14.27 12.54 17.97
CA ARG A 32 -14.75 12.48 16.58
C ARG A 32 -14.16 11.30 15.81
N LEU A 33 -12.89 10.97 16.03
CA LEU A 33 -12.26 9.80 15.40
C LEU A 33 -12.89 8.49 15.88
N ARG A 34 -13.26 8.39 17.16
CA ARG A 34 -13.99 7.22 17.69
C ARG A 34 -15.38 7.11 17.06
N ASP A 35 -16.12 8.20 16.97
CA ASP A 35 -17.46 8.21 16.35
C ASP A 35 -17.41 7.79 14.87
N VAL A 36 -16.41 8.25 14.13
CA VAL A 36 -16.17 7.83 12.75
C VAL A 36 -15.81 6.34 12.68
N SER A 37 -14.95 5.87 13.58
CA SER A 37 -14.57 4.45 13.65
C SER A 37 -15.76 3.54 13.98
N GLU A 38 -16.65 3.98 14.87
CA GLU A 38 -17.86 3.22 15.24
C GLU A 38 -18.88 3.24 14.10
N SER A 39 -19.09 4.40 13.47
CA SER A 39 -19.94 4.52 12.28
C SER A 39 -19.45 3.64 11.14
N SER A 40 -18.14 3.59 10.91
CA SER A 40 -17.54 2.70 9.91
C SER A 40 -17.77 1.22 10.23
N ARG A 41 -17.62 0.81 11.49
CA ARG A 41 -17.93 -0.56 11.92
C ARG A 41 -19.40 -0.91 11.73
N GLN A 42 -20.31 -0.02 12.08
CA GLN A 42 -21.74 -0.23 11.88
C GLN A 42 -22.09 -0.37 10.39
N LEU A 43 -21.53 0.49 9.55
CA LEU A 43 -21.66 0.39 8.09
C LEU A 43 -21.16 -0.94 7.54
N MET A 44 -20.02 -1.45 8.03
CA MET A 44 -19.52 -2.75 7.59
C MET A 44 -20.46 -3.89 7.99
N VAL A 45 -20.99 -3.87 9.22
CA VAL A 45 -21.97 -4.86 9.68
C VAL A 45 -23.26 -4.80 8.84
N GLU A 46 -23.73 -3.60 8.51
CA GLU A 46 -24.90 -3.42 7.64
C GLU A 46 -24.65 -3.94 6.22
N LEU A 47 -23.46 -3.68 5.66
CA LEU A 47 -23.07 -4.18 4.34
C LEU A 47 -22.94 -5.70 4.30
N GLU A 48 -22.48 -6.32 5.38
CA GLU A 48 -22.39 -7.77 5.54
C GLU A 48 -23.77 -8.42 5.77
N ALA A 49 -24.68 -7.73 6.47
CA ALA A 49 -26.04 -8.19 6.72
C ALA A 49 -26.95 -8.08 5.49
N GLN A 50 -26.60 -7.25 4.50
CA GLN A 50 -27.34 -7.15 3.26
C GLN A 50 -27.30 -8.49 2.49
N PRO A 51 -28.47 -8.98 2.01
CA PRO A 51 -28.52 -10.21 1.24
C PRO A 51 -27.73 -10.02 -0.06
N ARG A 52 -26.72 -10.87 -0.27
CA ARG A 52 -26.01 -10.91 -1.55
C ARG A 52 -27.04 -11.15 -2.64
N ALA A 53 -27.05 -10.27 -3.65
CA ALA A 53 -27.88 -10.46 -4.85
C ALA A 53 -27.73 -11.90 -5.36
N ALA A 54 -28.86 -12.56 -5.61
CA ALA A 54 -28.87 -13.92 -6.09
C ALA A 54 -27.99 -14.03 -7.34
N LYS A 55 -26.99 -14.91 -7.30
CA LYS A 55 -26.21 -15.25 -8.49
C LYS A 55 -27.18 -15.73 -9.56
N ALA A 56 -27.06 -15.19 -10.78
CA ALA A 56 -27.76 -15.70 -11.95
C ALA A 56 -27.56 -17.23 -12.05
N PRO A 57 -28.57 -18.00 -12.48
CA PRO A 57 -28.49 -19.45 -12.47
C PRO A 57 -27.31 -19.93 -13.33
N ALA A 58 -26.55 -20.87 -12.77
CA ALA A 58 -25.44 -21.51 -13.44
C ALA A 58 -25.92 -22.18 -14.73
N ARG A 59 -25.30 -21.82 -15.86
CA ARG A 59 -25.48 -22.51 -17.15
C ARG A 59 -24.98 -23.95 -17.00
N GLN A 60 -25.75 -24.91 -17.49
CA GLN A 60 -25.46 -26.34 -17.36
C GLN A 60 -24.04 -26.71 -17.86
N PRO A 61 -23.36 -27.66 -17.20
CA PRO A 61 -22.03 -28.10 -17.63
C PRO A 61 -22.12 -28.96 -18.89
N SER A 62 -21.34 -28.61 -19.90
CA SER A 62 -21.16 -29.40 -21.12
C SER A 62 -20.37 -30.70 -20.83
N PRO A 63 -20.53 -31.77 -21.63
CA PRO A 63 -19.98 -33.08 -21.31
C PRO A 63 -18.44 -33.10 -21.33
N ARG A 64 -17.87 -33.61 -20.25
CA ARG A 64 -16.44 -33.91 -20.05
C ARG A 64 -15.87 -34.75 -21.21
N LYS A 65 -14.73 -34.34 -21.76
CA LYS A 65 -13.72 -35.24 -22.31
C LYS A 65 -12.55 -35.36 -21.33
N GLN A 66 -11.96 -36.54 -21.34
CA GLN A 66 -11.14 -37.23 -20.35
C GLN A 66 -9.74 -36.62 -20.04
N PRO A 67 -9.06 -37.11 -18.98
CA PRO A 67 -7.98 -36.40 -18.30
C PRO A 67 -6.59 -36.72 -18.85
N ALA A 68 -5.84 -35.67 -19.11
CA ALA A 68 -4.38 -35.56 -19.22
C ALA A 68 -4.16 -34.04 -19.36
N SER A 69 -3.33 -33.33 -18.63
CA SER A 69 -2.11 -33.58 -17.87
C SER A 69 -2.02 -32.43 -16.85
N ALA A 70 -1.09 -32.45 -15.90
CA ALA A 70 -0.87 -31.40 -14.90
C ALA A 70 -1.27 -29.98 -15.38
N LEU A 71 -2.38 -29.46 -14.84
CA LEU A 71 -2.81 -28.08 -15.10
C LEU A 71 -1.71 -27.17 -14.55
N LEU A 72 -0.97 -26.55 -15.46
CA LEU A 72 -0.20 -25.36 -15.14
C LEU A 72 -1.18 -24.36 -14.50
N GLU A 73 -0.77 -23.71 -13.42
CA GLU A 73 -1.55 -22.76 -12.61
C GLU A 73 -2.10 -21.53 -13.41
N GLU A 74 -1.87 -21.49 -14.73
CA GLU A 74 -2.09 -20.37 -15.64
C GLU A 74 -3.54 -20.19 -16.13
N ASP A 75 -4.44 -21.16 -15.92
CA ASP A 75 -5.82 -21.07 -16.42
C ASP A 75 -6.84 -20.53 -15.41
N ASP A 76 -6.40 -20.06 -14.23
CA ASP A 76 -7.28 -19.31 -13.32
C ASP A 76 -7.63 -17.95 -13.97
N PRO A 77 -8.92 -17.64 -14.22
CA PRO A 77 -9.34 -16.37 -14.81
C PRO A 77 -8.85 -15.14 -14.04
N ARG A 78 -8.58 -15.25 -12.74
CA ARG A 78 -8.04 -14.16 -11.91
C ARG A 78 -6.59 -13.83 -12.25
N CYS A 79 -5.85 -14.76 -12.83
CA CYS A 79 -4.44 -14.62 -13.18
C CYS A 79 -4.23 -14.11 -14.61
N LYS A 80 -5.31 -13.99 -15.40
CA LYS A 80 -5.26 -13.38 -16.73
C LYS A 80 -5.17 -11.85 -16.57
N PRO A 81 -4.18 -11.18 -17.20
CA PRO A 81 -4.01 -9.75 -17.03
C PRO A 81 -5.13 -8.99 -17.74
N ILE A 82 -5.79 -8.09 -17.01
CA ILE A 82 -6.85 -7.24 -17.54
C ILE A 82 -6.33 -5.80 -17.57
N PRO A 83 -5.95 -5.28 -18.75
CA PRO A 83 -5.50 -3.89 -18.85
C PRO A 83 -6.68 -2.94 -18.61
N LEU A 84 -6.43 -1.89 -17.83
CA LEU A 84 -7.40 -0.85 -17.56
C LEU A 84 -7.20 0.34 -18.51
N PRO A 85 -8.27 1.07 -18.88
CA PRO A 85 -8.17 2.16 -19.84
C PRO A 85 -7.44 3.40 -19.29
N ARG A 86 -7.20 3.46 -17.98
CA ARG A 86 -6.46 4.52 -17.29
C ARG A 86 -5.95 4.03 -15.94
N HIS A 87 -4.99 4.75 -15.36
CA HIS A 87 -4.57 4.55 -13.97
C HIS A 87 -5.71 4.83 -13.00
N LEU A 88 -5.86 3.99 -11.96
CA LEU A 88 -6.88 4.14 -10.93
C LEU A 88 -6.39 4.93 -9.70
N GLY A 89 -5.13 5.32 -9.67
CA GLY A 89 -4.53 6.11 -8.60
C GLY A 89 -3.26 6.85 -9.05
N GLY A 90 -2.48 7.32 -8.07
CA GLY A 90 -1.25 8.07 -8.32
C GLY A 90 -1.47 9.53 -8.73
N HIS A 91 -0.39 10.28 -8.79
CA HIS A 91 -0.34 11.64 -9.36
C HIS A 91 0.37 11.63 -10.71
N ASP A 92 0.25 12.70 -11.50
CA ASP A 92 0.84 12.76 -12.85
C ASP A 92 2.31 12.29 -12.94
N PRO A 93 3.23 12.69 -12.03
CA PRO A 93 4.59 12.13 -12.05
C PRO A 93 4.66 10.60 -11.86
N HIS A 94 3.82 10.01 -11.01
CA HIS A 94 3.76 8.57 -10.78
C HIS A 94 3.40 7.83 -12.06
N ASN A 95 2.30 8.27 -12.67
CA ASN A 95 1.77 7.65 -13.89
C ASN A 95 2.74 7.78 -15.06
N LYS A 96 3.40 8.94 -15.20
CA LYS A 96 4.47 9.13 -16.20
C LYS A 96 5.64 8.16 -16.01
N CYS A 97 6.01 7.84 -14.77
CA CYS A 97 7.10 6.90 -14.51
C CYS A 97 6.68 5.44 -14.80
N ALA A 98 5.44 5.07 -14.49
CA ALA A 98 4.87 3.78 -14.86
C ALA A 98 4.78 3.61 -16.40
N ASP A 99 4.32 4.65 -17.10
CA ASP A 99 4.20 4.66 -18.56
C ASP A 99 5.54 4.50 -19.26
N LYS A 100 6.58 5.13 -18.73
CA LYS A 100 7.94 5.09 -19.27
C LYS A 100 8.69 3.81 -18.95
N MET A 101 8.12 2.91 -18.14
CA MET A 101 8.76 1.64 -17.79
C MET A 101 9.20 0.90 -19.06
N PRO A 102 10.50 0.60 -19.24
CA PRO A 102 11.00 -0.14 -20.40
C PRO A 102 10.22 -1.43 -20.68
N ASN A 103 9.77 -1.60 -21.92
CA ASN A 103 8.97 -2.75 -22.36
C ASN A 103 7.65 -2.94 -21.59
N ASN A 104 7.07 -1.86 -21.04
CA ASN A 104 5.70 -1.90 -20.54
C ASN A 104 4.74 -2.25 -21.68
N SER A 105 3.95 -3.30 -21.48
CA SER A 105 2.99 -3.79 -22.46
C SER A 105 1.69 -2.99 -22.47
N PHE A 106 1.45 -2.19 -21.42
CA PHE A 106 0.23 -1.40 -21.26
C PHE A 106 0.51 0.02 -20.72
N PRO A 107 1.23 0.89 -21.45
CA PRO A 107 1.33 2.29 -21.08
C PRO A 107 -0.04 2.99 -21.12
N GLY A 108 -0.28 3.92 -20.21
CA GLY A 108 -1.48 4.75 -20.08
C GLY A 108 -2.48 4.23 -19.03
N GLY A 109 -2.27 3.04 -18.46
CA GLY A 109 -3.15 2.50 -17.43
C GLY A 109 -2.57 1.33 -16.66
N ASP A 110 -3.26 0.95 -15.58
CA ASP A 110 -2.86 -0.17 -14.74
C ASP A 110 -3.24 -1.52 -15.38
N VAL A 111 -2.69 -2.60 -14.86
CA VAL A 111 -3.08 -3.98 -15.19
C VAL A 111 -3.65 -4.68 -13.97
N TYR A 112 -4.90 -5.11 -14.04
CA TYR A 112 -5.54 -5.87 -12.98
C TYR A 112 -5.18 -7.36 -13.06
N VAL A 113 -4.59 -7.89 -11.99
CA VAL A 113 -4.27 -9.30 -11.79
C VAL A 113 -4.57 -9.67 -10.34
N ASN A 114 -5.26 -10.79 -10.14
CA ASN A 114 -5.49 -11.41 -8.83
C ASN A 114 -5.99 -10.47 -7.72
N GLY A 115 -6.89 -9.53 -8.05
CA GLY A 115 -7.41 -8.60 -7.06
C GLY A 115 -6.59 -7.32 -6.86
N LYS A 116 -5.57 -7.05 -7.67
CA LYS A 116 -4.73 -5.84 -7.60
C LYS A 116 -4.51 -5.21 -8.97
N ASN A 117 -4.54 -3.88 -9.03
CA ASN A 117 -4.07 -3.08 -10.17
C ASN A 117 -2.57 -2.83 -10.01
N PHE A 118 -1.75 -3.36 -10.91
CA PHE A 118 -0.31 -3.10 -10.96
C PHE A 118 -0.01 -1.99 -11.96
N ASP A 119 1.01 -1.18 -11.72
CA ASP A 119 1.26 0.05 -12.48
C ASP A 119 1.81 -0.24 -13.89
N ALA A 120 2.47 -1.39 -14.06
CA ALA A 120 2.96 -1.84 -15.36
C ALA A 120 3.10 -3.37 -15.42
N LEU A 121 3.14 -3.90 -16.64
CA LEU A 121 3.42 -5.31 -16.92
C LEU A 121 4.41 -5.43 -18.07
N GLN A 122 5.50 -6.15 -17.83
CA GLN A 122 6.39 -6.65 -18.88
C GLN A 122 5.96 -8.07 -19.26
N LEU A 123 5.20 -8.23 -20.34
CA LEU A 123 4.66 -9.54 -20.74
C LEU A 123 5.75 -10.58 -21.01
N THR A 124 6.84 -10.19 -21.68
CA THR A 124 7.95 -11.12 -22.05
C THR A 124 8.59 -11.79 -20.84
N THR A 125 8.75 -11.06 -19.75
CA THR A 125 9.35 -11.58 -18.50
C THR A 125 8.30 -11.93 -17.45
N ARG A 126 7.00 -11.80 -17.79
CA ARG A 126 5.88 -11.91 -16.86
C ARG A 126 6.11 -11.16 -15.54
N THR A 127 6.61 -9.92 -15.63
CA THR A 127 6.90 -9.12 -14.43
C THR A 127 5.84 -8.04 -14.24
N LEU A 128 5.11 -8.12 -13.13
CA LEU A 128 4.22 -7.06 -12.65
C LEU A 128 5.02 -6.06 -11.81
N TRP A 129 4.69 -4.79 -11.94
CA TRP A 129 5.43 -3.69 -11.33
C TRP A 129 4.54 -2.86 -10.41
N ASP A 130 5.13 -2.45 -9.30
CA ASP A 130 4.62 -1.41 -8.40
C ASP A 130 5.63 -0.26 -8.34
N VAL A 131 5.20 0.97 -8.65
CA VAL A 131 6.05 2.14 -8.87
C VAL A 131 5.94 3.07 -7.67
N LYS A 132 7.09 3.50 -7.14
CA LYS A 132 7.19 4.44 -6.01
C LYS A 132 7.96 5.68 -6.42
N THR A 133 7.24 6.79 -6.50
CA THR A 133 7.78 8.10 -6.88
C THR A 133 7.98 9.05 -5.70
N ASP A 134 7.92 8.55 -4.48
CA ASP A 134 8.17 9.34 -3.27
C ASP A 134 9.57 9.98 -3.33
N ASP A 135 9.70 11.22 -2.86
CA ASP A 135 10.99 11.91 -2.69
C ASP A 135 11.72 11.38 -1.43
N PHE A 136 11.93 10.06 -1.39
CA PHE A 136 12.40 9.32 -0.24
C PHE A 136 13.76 9.81 0.28
N ASP A 137 14.62 10.22 -0.64
CA ASP A 137 15.97 10.74 -0.39
C ASP A 137 15.98 12.08 0.35
N LYS A 138 14.91 12.88 0.27
CA LYS A 138 14.80 14.16 0.99
C LYS A 138 14.50 13.99 2.48
N HIS A 139 14.08 12.79 2.90
CA HIS A 139 13.76 12.52 4.29
C HIS A 139 15.00 12.19 5.13
N SER A 140 14.92 12.44 6.44
CA SER A 140 15.96 12.00 7.38
C SER A 140 16.12 10.46 7.35
N PRO A 141 17.30 9.91 7.70
CA PRO A 141 17.47 8.45 7.77
C PRO A 141 16.48 7.76 8.73
N HIS A 142 16.01 8.45 9.77
CA HIS A 142 14.99 7.93 10.66
C HIS A 142 13.63 7.81 9.94
N SER A 143 13.19 8.90 9.29
CA SER A 143 11.94 8.94 8.53
C SER A 143 11.94 7.95 7.36
N GLN A 144 13.07 7.81 6.64
CA GLN A 144 13.25 6.81 5.59
C GLN A 144 12.97 5.39 6.09
N ARG A 145 13.60 4.99 7.20
CA ARG A 145 13.37 3.67 7.81
C ARG A 145 11.92 3.49 8.25
N PHE A 146 11.31 4.53 8.81
CA PHE A 146 9.90 4.48 9.21
C PHE A 146 8.99 4.26 8.00
N PHE A 147 9.14 5.08 6.94
CA PHE A 147 8.31 4.95 5.73
C PHE A 147 8.50 3.60 5.04
N ALA A 148 9.72 3.11 4.91
CA ALA A 148 9.99 1.79 4.34
C ALA A 148 9.27 0.68 5.13
N ARG A 149 9.31 0.72 6.48
CA ARG A 149 8.60 -0.24 7.35
C ARG A 149 7.09 -0.15 7.21
N MET A 150 6.54 1.05 7.07
CA MET A 150 5.10 1.25 6.92
C MET A 150 4.58 0.77 5.56
N LYS A 151 5.38 0.87 4.49
CA LYS A 151 4.99 0.46 3.14
C LYS A 151 5.21 -1.03 2.88
N LEU A 152 6.18 -1.65 3.55
CA LEU A 152 6.58 -3.03 3.32
C LEU A 152 5.43 -4.06 3.36
N PRO A 153 4.48 -4.02 4.32
CA PRO A 153 3.41 -5.03 4.38
C PRO A 153 2.53 -5.06 3.12
N GLU A 154 2.26 -3.90 2.53
CA GLU A 154 1.48 -3.84 1.29
C GLU A 154 2.32 -4.35 0.12
N ILE A 155 3.58 -3.93 0.00
CA ILE A 155 4.50 -4.43 -1.04
C ILE A 155 4.60 -5.96 -0.99
N GLN A 156 4.70 -6.55 0.21
CA GLN A 156 4.74 -8.00 0.39
C GLN A 156 3.40 -8.66 0.04
N ARG A 157 2.26 -8.00 0.30
CA ARG A 157 0.94 -8.48 -0.12
C ARG A 157 0.83 -8.51 -1.64
N GLU A 158 1.22 -7.44 -2.30
CA GLU A 158 1.21 -7.32 -3.77
C GLU A 158 2.12 -8.35 -4.43
N LYS A 159 3.34 -8.54 -3.89
CA LYS A 159 4.25 -9.61 -4.28
C LYS A 159 3.58 -10.98 -4.22
N ARG A 160 2.96 -11.33 -3.09
CA ARG A 160 2.25 -12.61 -2.94
C ARG A 160 1.11 -12.79 -3.95
N LEU A 161 0.38 -11.72 -4.28
CA LEU A 161 -0.71 -11.77 -5.26
C LEU A 161 -0.18 -12.02 -6.68
N ALA A 162 0.94 -11.40 -7.05
CA ALA A 162 1.61 -11.63 -8.33
C ALA A 162 2.17 -13.07 -8.42
N GLU A 163 2.91 -13.51 -7.39
CA GLU A 163 3.55 -14.82 -7.33
C GLU A 163 2.53 -15.96 -7.32
N ALA A 164 1.38 -15.79 -6.66
CA ALA A 164 0.28 -16.77 -6.68
C ALA A 164 -0.32 -17.00 -8.08
N CYS A 165 -0.01 -16.12 -9.04
CA CYS A 165 -0.41 -16.24 -10.44
C CYS A 165 0.79 -16.52 -11.37
N GLY A 166 1.94 -16.89 -10.82
CA GLY A 166 3.15 -17.20 -11.59
C GLY A 166 3.78 -15.99 -12.27
N TYR A 167 3.54 -14.77 -11.77
CA TYR A 167 4.25 -13.58 -12.21
C TYR A 167 5.47 -13.32 -11.32
N ASN A 168 6.51 -12.78 -11.93
CA ASN A 168 7.54 -12.06 -11.19
C ASN A 168 6.94 -10.74 -10.67
N PHE A 169 7.51 -10.23 -9.58
CA PHE A 169 7.14 -8.94 -9.01
C PHE A 169 8.37 -8.06 -8.83
N ALA A 170 8.27 -6.79 -9.20
CA ALA A 170 9.33 -5.81 -9.03
C ALA A 170 8.78 -4.48 -8.50
N VAL A 171 9.57 -3.82 -7.65
CA VAL A 171 9.27 -2.47 -7.15
C VAL A 171 10.20 -1.48 -7.83
N GLY A 172 9.63 -0.50 -8.54
CA GLY A 172 10.38 0.63 -9.10
C GLY A 172 10.49 1.76 -8.09
N VAL A 173 11.68 2.28 -7.83
CA VAL A 173 11.91 3.42 -6.91
C VAL A 173 12.75 4.49 -7.56
N LYS A 174 12.61 5.76 -7.14
CA LYS A 174 13.40 6.88 -7.67
C LYS A 174 14.83 6.98 -7.15
N SER A 175 15.15 6.35 -6.01
CA SER A 175 16.45 6.56 -5.36
C SER A 175 17.07 5.27 -4.83
N ALA A 176 18.40 5.23 -4.85
CA ALA A 176 19.18 4.15 -4.24
C ALA A 176 18.87 4.00 -2.74
N ALA A 177 18.69 5.12 -2.02
CA ALA A 177 18.34 5.09 -0.61
C ALA A 177 17.01 4.36 -0.34
N HIS A 178 16.00 4.54 -1.20
CA HIS A 178 14.73 3.83 -1.06
C HIS A 178 14.90 2.33 -1.35
N LYS A 179 15.67 2.01 -2.39
CA LYS A 179 16.04 0.63 -2.70
C LYS A 179 16.69 -0.06 -1.52
N ASP A 180 17.76 0.53 -0.98
CA ASP A 180 18.53 -0.02 0.13
C ASP A 180 17.66 -0.19 1.38
N ALA A 181 16.77 0.77 1.66
CA ALA A 181 15.87 0.70 2.79
C ALA A 181 14.87 -0.47 2.69
N LEU A 182 14.32 -0.74 1.50
CA LEU A 182 13.42 -1.87 1.28
C LEU A 182 14.16 -3.21 1.31
N GLU A 183 15.30 -3.32 0.63
CA GLU A 183 16.11 -4.54 0.59
C GLU A 183 16.71 -4.89 1.97
N ALA A 184 17.00 -3.90 2.80
CA ALA A 184 17.43 -4.12 4.18
C ALA A 184 16.32 -4.73 5.06
N LEU A 185 15.05 -4.45 4.76
CA LEU A 185 13.92 -5.01 5.48
C LEU A 185 13.47 -6.36 4.93
N ASP A 186 13.52 -6.54 3.61
CA ASP A 186 13.17 -7.78 2.93
C ASP A 186 14.07 -8.01 1.71
N ARG A 187 15.05 -8.89 1.89
CA ARG A 187 16.04 -9.25 0.85
C ARG A 187 15.44 -10.06 -0.31
N THR A 188 14.19 -10.49 -0.20
CA THR A 188 13.51 -11.24 -1.26
C THR A 188 12.84 -10.31 -2.28
N LEU A 189 12.78 -9.01 -2.01
CA LEU A 189 12.23 -8.04 -2.95
C LEU A 189 13.19 -7.78 -4.10
N LYS A 190 12.66 -7.75 -5.32
CA LYS A 190 13.38 -7.21 -6.48
C LYS A 190 13.09 -5.72 -6.57
N VAL A 191 14.02 -4.89 -6.13
CA VAL A 191 13.87 -3.42 -6.16
C VAL A 191 14.80 -2.81 -7.21
N VAL A 192 14.24 -1.98 -8.07
CA VAL A 192 14.93 -1.39 -9.21
C VAL A 192 14.88 0.12 -9.09
N VAL A 193 16.05 0.76 -9.13
CA VAL A 193 16.11 2.22 -9.27
C VAL A 193 15.76 2.56 -10.72
N MET A 194 14.74 3.37 -10.90
CA MET A 194 14.24 3.77 -12.21
C MET A 194 15.05 4.97 -12.70
N ASP A 195 15.88 4.80 -13.72
CA ASP A 195 16.65 5.89 -14.35
C ASP A 195 15.88 6.64 -15.45
N TRP A 196 14.66 6.18 -15.75
CA TRP A 196 13.68 6.85 -16.63
C TRP A 196 12.65 7.71 -15.86
N CYS A 197 12.83 7.79 -14.54
CA CYS A 197 12.05 8.52 -13.54
C CYS A 197 13.04 9.28 -12.62
#